data_AF-A0A952N776-F1
#
_entry.id   AF-A0A952N776-F1
#
_cell.length_a   1.000
_cell.length_b   1.000
_cell.length_c   1.000
_cell.angle_alpha   90.00
_cell.angle_beta   90.00
_cell.angle_gamma   90.00
#
_symmetry.space_group_name_H-M   'P 1'
#
loop_
_entity.id
_entity.type
_entity.pdbx_description
1 polymer ?
#
loop_
_entity_poly.entity_id
_entity_poly.type
_entity_poly.pdbx_seq_one_letter_code
_entity_poly.pdbx_strand_id
1 'polypeptide(L)'
;MKKIATVLVLIGFVITLAIVFLKPTEIIQSNVNLLKQKYNKEKQKSVDHAKLPPLQKNFSNPQEVTATCIACHTERHKEVMASNHWNWEREEYIEGRGIVYIGKKNAINNFCIGVEGNEQSCAKCHVGFGMTDQLKAYTNENNIDCLVCHDQTETYVKASEKGGAPDPNINLTKIAQNVGTPTRSNCGVCHFFGGGGNNVKHGDLEKSMFEPTKEIDVHMAVDGINMSCVACHTSENHMMLGRVYSLSSMNRNRSTCEQCHGEQPHESGILNEHTIKVACQTCHIPIYAKVNATKTDWNWSTAGDLRDGQPYHIEDEDGNHTYLSIKGSFTWGKNLQPEYIWFNGTADHYMLGDIVEDTTKPLKVNNLKGSYDDNESKITPVKIHRARQPFDPVNKMLIQPKLFSDKYGEGALWKDFDWKRASEIGMKDVNLPFSGEISFINTEMTWPINHMVSTKDKSVDCIECHTRKESRLAGLNDFYMPGRDYSEFIETFGKAIIFLTLIGVLSHLTVRIYSSKKLKKGAK
;
A
#
# COMPACT_ATOMS: atom_id res chain seq x y z
N MET A 1 -47.93 38.45 49.08
CA MET A 1 -46.84 37.44 49.08
C MET A 1 -47.04 36.32 48.06
N LYS A 2 -48.16 35.58 48.04
CA LYS A 2 -48.39 34.47 47.09
C LYS A 2 -48.28 34.84 45.60
N LYS A 3 -48.88 35.96 45.14
CA LYS A 3 -48.81 36.39 43.73
C LYS A 3 -47.40 36.76 43.25
N ILE A 4 -46.58 37.34 44.13
CA ILE A 4 -45.19 37.72 43.81
C ILE A 4 -44.32 36.46 43.67
N ALA A 5 -44.52 35.48 44.54
CA ALA A 5 -43.81 34.19 44.45
C ALA A 5 -44.14 33.45 43.14
N THR A 6 -45.40 33.48 42.68
CA THR A 6 -45.78 32.83 41.42
C THR A 6 -45.14 33.50 40.20
N VAL A 7 -45.08 34.84 40.19
CA VAL A 7 -44.43 35.60 39.11
C VAL A 7 -42.92 35.34 39.08
N LEU A 8 -42.27 35.29 40.25
CA LEU A 8 -40.84 34.99 40.34
C LEU A 8 -40.50 33.56 39.90
N VAL A 9 -41.36 32.58 40.19
CA VAL A 9 -41.20 31.21 39.70
C VAL A 9 -41.39 31.14 38.18
N LEU A 10 -42.35 31.88 37.63
CA LEU A 10 -42.58 31.91 36.19
C LEU A 10 -41.41 32.58 35.44
N ILE A 11 -40.90 33.70 35.97
CA ILE A 11 -39.72 34.38 35.44
C ILE A 11 -38.49 33.47 35.56
N GLY A 12 -38.32 32.80 36.71
CA GLY A 12 -37.26 31.81 36.90
C GLY A 12 -37.32 30.71 35.85
N PHE A 13 -38.50 30.14 35.58
CA PHE A 13 -38.73 29.10 34.59
C PHE A 13 -38.48 29.58 33.15
N VAL A 14 -38.91 30.80 32.81
CA VAL A 14 -38.64 31.40 31.49
C VAL A 14 -37.16 31.68 31.31
N ILE A 15 -36.45 32.11 32.35
CA ILE A 15 -35.00 32.32 32.32
C ILE A 15 -34.27 30.98 32.18
N THR A 16 -34.67 29.92 32.90
CA THR A 16 -34.06 28.59 32.71
C THR A 16 -34.35 28.03 31.31
N LEU A 17 -35.57 28.18 30.79
CA LEU A 17 -35.85 27.79 29.40
C LEU A 17 -35.02 28.59 28.41
N ALA A 18 -34.90 29.91 28.61
CA ALA A 18 -34.07 30.76 27.78
C ALA A 18 -32.60 30.34 27.86
N ILE A 19 -32.07 29.99 29.03
CA ILE A 19 -30.69 29.48 29.19
C ILE A 19 -30.51 28.12 28.50
N VAL A 20 -31.52 27.24 28.53
CA VAL A 20 -31.47 25.93 27.84
C VAL A 20 -31.53 26.09 26.32
N PHE A 21 -32.33 27.03 25.81
CA PHE A 21 -32.47 27.29 24.36
C PHE A 21 -31.41 28.25 23.79
N LEU A 22 -30.85 29.14 24.61
CA LEU A 22 -29.78 30.09 24.23
C LEU A 22 -28.39 29.59 24.61
N LYS A 23 -28.26 28.43 25.25
CA LYS A 23 -26.97 27.74 25.29
C LYS A 23 -26.55 27.60 23.83
N PRO A 24 -25.42 28.21 23.41
CA PRO A 24 -24.88 27.94 22.11
C PRO A 24 -24.75 26.42 22.06
N THR A 25 -25.40 25.78 21.10
CA THR A 25 -24.90 24.50 20.65
C THR A 25 -23.48 24.84 20.22
N GLU A 26 -22.49 24.53 21.06
CA GLU A 26 -21.13 24.47 20.57
C GLU A 26 -21.24 23.59 19.35
N ILE A 27 -21.10 24.19 18.17
CA ILE A 27 -20.91 23.45 16.95
C ILE A 27 -19.58 22.78 17.21
N ILE A 28 -19.61 21.57 17.78
CA ILE A 28 -18.47 20.68 17.84
C ILE A 28 -18.19 20.43 16.38
N GLN A 29 -17.32 21.27 15.81
CA GLN A 29 -16.95 21.14 14.43
C GLN A 29 -16.27 19.79 14.34
N SER A 30 -16.92 18.86 13.63
CA SER A 30 -16.39 17.51 13.52
C SER A 30 -14.93 17.61 13.05
N ASN A 31 -14.06 16.76 13.61
CA ASN A 31 -12.63 16.78 13.30
C ASN A 31 -12.37 16.78 11.78
N VAL A 32 -13.22 16.08 11.02
CA VAL A 32 -13.23 16.07 9.55
C VAL A 32 -13.42 17.47 8.93
N ASN A 33 -14.31 18.30 9.49
CA ASN A 33 -14.51 19.66 8.98
C ASN A 33 -13.31 20.57 9.26
N LEU A 34 -12.61 20.38 10.39
CA LEU A 34 -11.35 21.08 10.67
C LEU A 34 -10.24 20.65 9.71
N LEU A 35 -10.15 19.35 9.42
CA LEU A 35 -9.20 18.81 8.43
C LEU A 35 -9.46 19.37 7.03
N LYS A 36 -10.73 19.44 6.59
CA LYS A 36 -11.09 20.07 5.31
C LYS A 36 -10.62 21.52 5.23
N GLN A 37 -10.85 22.31 6.28
CA GLN A 37 -10.37 23.69 6.33
C GLN A 37 -8.84 23.79 6.29
N LYS A 38 -8.13 22.84 6.92
CA LYS A 38 -6.66 22.80 6.93
C LYS A 38 -6.10 22.53 5.54
N TYR A 39 -6.64 21.54 4.83
CA TYR A 39 -6.09 21.07 3.55
C TYR A 39 -6.61 21.82 2.32
N ASN A 40 -7.73 22.54 2.43
CA ASN A 40 -8.24 23.40 1.34
C ASN A 40 -7.46 24.72 1.18
N LYS A 41 -6.46 25.01 2.02
CA LYS A 41 -5.66 26.23 1.90
C LYS A 41 -4.61 26.06 0.81
N GLU A 42 -4.56 27.02 -0.13
CA GLU A 42 -3.50 27.07 -1.13
C GLU A 42 -2.13 27.21 -0.46
N LYS A 43 -1.15 26.39 -0.88
CA LYS A 43 0.22 26.48 -0.39
C LYS A 43 0.90 27.69 -1.01
N GLN A 44 1.28 28.66 -0.16
CA GLN A 44 2.07 29.79 -0.61
C GLN A 44 3.53 29.36 -0.86
N LYS A 45 4.08 29.71 -2.02
CA LYS A 45 5.51 29.51 -2.32
C LYS A 45 6.35 30.38 -1.38
N SER A 46 7.33 29.78 -0.70
CA SER A 46 8.25 30.52 0.17
C SER A 46 9.24 31.38 -0.62
N VAL A 47 9.65 30.92 -1.81
CA VAL A 47 10.61 31.58 -2.71
C VAL A 47 10.17 31.37 -4.16
N ASP A 48 10.40 32.38 -4.99
CA ASP A 48 10.22 32.32 -6.44
C ASP A 48 11.56 32.01 -7.14
N HIS A 49 11.78 30.73 -7.44
CA HIS A 49 13.02 30.23 -8.06
C HIS A 49 13.29 30.86 -9.44
N ALA A 50 12.25 31.27 -10.17
CA ALA A 50 12.40 31.92 -11.47
C ALA A 50 13.04 33.32 -11.40
N LYS A 51 13.18 33.90 -10.20
CA LYS A 51 13.87 35.20 -9.98
C LYS A 51 15.31 35.05 -9.49
N LEU A 52 15.77 33.83 -9.20
CA LEU A 52 17.09 33.60 -8.63
C LEU A 52 18.19 33.65 -9.71
N PRO A 53 19.20 34.54 -9.60
CA PRO A 53 20.26 34.65 -10.60
C PRO A 53 21.01 33.34 -10.92
N PRO A 54 21.32 32.45 -9.95
CA PRO A 54 21.97 31.17 -10.25
C PRO A 54 21.17 30.23 -11.18
N LEU A 55 19.84 30.43 -11.28
CA LEU A 55 18.95 29.66 -12.15
C LEU A 55 18.67 30.36 -13.49
N GLN A 56 19.20 31.57 -13.72
CA GLN A 56 19.08 32.31 -15.00
C GLN A 56 20.20 31.92 -15.98
N LYS A 57 20.37 30.62 -16.20
CA LYS A 57 21.39 30.08 -17.10
C LYS A 57 20.88 28.82 -17.79
N ASN A 58 21.49 28.46 -18.91
CA ASN A 58 21.27 27.18 -19.56
C ASN A 58 22.09 26.10 -18.83
N PHE A 59 21.42 25.03 -18.39
CA PHE A 59 22.07 23.87 -17.80
C PHE A 59 22.43 22.87 -18.89
N SER A 60 23.69 22.43 -18.92
CA SER A 60 24.17 21.47 -19.93
C SER A 60 23.86 20.01 -19.55
N ASN A 61 23.71 19.75 -18.25
CA ASN A 61 23.44 18.43 -17.69
C ASN A 61 22.68 18.58 -16.35
N PRO A 62 22.02 17.52 -15.85
CA PRO A 62 21.24 17.62 -14.62
C PRO A 62 22.09 17.78 -13.36
N GLN A 63 23.33 17.28 -13.34
CA GLN A 63 24.23 17.43 -12.18
C GLN A 63 24.56 18.91 -11.91
N GLU A 64 24.66 19.75 -12.95
CA GLU A 64 24.81 21.20 -12.79
C GLU A 64 23.60 21.85 -12.09
N VAL A 65 22.39 21.33 -12.32
CA VAL A 65 21.18 21.78 -11.61
C VAL A 65 21.33 21.43 -10.14
N THR A 66 21.64 20.17 -9.83
CA THR A 66 21.82 19.69 -8.46
C THR A 66 22.92 20.45 -7.72
N ALA A 67 24.08 20.66 -8.34
CA ALA A 67 25.16 21.48 -7.77
C ALA A 67 24.69 22.91 -7.45
N THR A 68 23.88 23.51 -8.35
CA THR A 68 23.31 24.84 -8.14
C THR A 68 22.29 24.85 -6.99
N CYS A 69 21.46 23.81 -6.86
CA CYS A 69 20.55 23.63 -5.73
C CYS A 69 21.30 23.50 -4.41
N ILE A 70 22.34 22.66 -4.36
CA ILE A 70 23.13 22.38 -3.15
C ILE A 70 23.84 23.63 -2.63
N ALA A 71 24.22 24.56 -3.50
CA ALA A 71 24.83 25.83 -3.10
C ALA A 71 23.93 26.69 -2.19
N CYS A 72 22.60 26.51 -2.24
CA CYS A 72 21.64 27.17 -1.34
C CYS A 72 20.99 26.19 -0.35
N HIS A 73 20.85 24.91 -0.72
CA HIS A 73 20.25 23.84 0.07
C HIS A 73 21.33 22.95 0.71
N THR A 74 22.22 23.57 1.49
CA THR A 74 23.54 23.03 1.89
C THR A 74 23.52 21.78 2.78
N GLU A 75 22.35 21.31 3.23
CA GLU A 75 22.22 20.07 4.02
C GLU A 75 21.20 19.09 3.40
N ARG A 76 20.42 19.53 2.41
CA ARG A 76 19.34 18.72 1.83
C ARG A 76 19.88 17.51 1.07
N HIS A 77 21.07 17.61 0.50
CA HIS A 77 21.72 16.48 -0.15
C HIS A 77 22.07 15.37 0.85
N LYS A 78 22.55 15.70 2.05
CA LYS A 78 22.86 14.71 3.10
C LYS A 78 21.58 14.01 3.58
N GLU A 79 20.51 14.77 3.75
CA GLU A 79 19.18 14.26 4.09
C GLU A 79 18.66 13.27 3.04
N VAL A 80 18.70 13.64 1.76
CA VAL A 80 18.30 12.73 0.67
C VAL A 80 19.18 11.50 0.65
N MET A 81 20.50 11.65 0.77
CA MET A 81 21.46 10.54 0.75
C MET A 81 21.32 9.60 1.95
N ALA A 82 20.77 10.07 3.08
CA ALA A 82 20.44 9.22 4.23
C ALA A 82 19.10 8.47 4.07
N SER A 83 18.28 8.86 3.09
CA SER A 83 16.95 8.27 2.88
C SER A 83 17.00 6.92 2.17
N ASN A 84 15.91 6.14 2.32
CA ASN A 84 15.72 4.91 1.55
C ASN A 84 15.40 5.17 0.06
N HIS A 85 14.95 6.37 -0.30
CA HIS A 85 14.71 6.71 -1.71
C HIS A 85 16.04 6.80 -2.45
N TRP A 86 17.08 7.31 -1.77
CA TRP A 86 18.45 7.26 -2.25
C TRP A 86 19.03 5.87 -2.12
N ASN A 87 19.20 5.32 -0.92
CA ASN A 87 19.97 4.07 -0.74
C ASN A 87 19.29 2.82 -1.32
N TRP A 88 17.97 2.89 -1.59
CA TRP A 88 17.14 1.74 -1.98
C TRP A 88 17.19 0.57 -0.98
N GLU A 89 17.64 0.82 0.23
CA GLU A 89 17.66 -0.10 1.34
C GLU A 89 17.52 0.67 2.65
N ARG A 90 17.29 -0.09 3.72
CA ARG A 90 17.21 0.40 5.09
C ARG A 90 17.55 -0.73 6.04
N GLU A 91 18.03 -0.36 7.21
CA GLU A 91 18.19 -1.30 8.31
C GLU A 91 16.82 -1.74 8.84
N GLU A 92 16.62 -3.06 8.86
CA GLU A 92 15.45 -3.71 9.43
C GLU A 92 15.86 -4.84 10.39
N TYR A 93 15.02 -5.12 11.39
CA TYR A 93 15.17 -6.30 12.24
C TYR A 93 14.14 -7.34 11.82
N ILE A 94 14.61 -8.56 11.59
CA ILE A 94 13.77 -9.73 11.31
C ILE A 94 14.01 -10.76 12.41
N GLU A 95 12.92 -11.22 13.05
CA GLU A 95 12.99 -12.23 14.10
C GLU A 95 13.67 -13.51 13.57
N GLY A 96 14.58 -14.08 14.36
CA GLY A 96 15.36 -15.26 13.97
C GLY A 96 16.52 -15.00 12.99
N ARG A 97 16.55 -13.84 12.31
CA ARG A 97 17.66 -13.44 11.41
C ARG A 97 18.53 -12.33 11.98
N GLY A 98 17.98 -11.46 12.82
CA GLY A 98 18.68 -10.30 13.39
C GLY A 98 18.55 -9.06 12.51
N ILE A 99 19.56 -8.17 12.58
CA ILE A 99 19.58 -6.94 11.79
C ILE A 99 20.01 -7.27 10.36
N VAL A 100 19.20 -6.84 9.39
CA VAL A 100 19.47 -6.94 7.97
C VAL A 100 19.29 -5.59 7.28
N TYR A 101 19.96 -5.41 6.15
CA TYR A 101 19.64 -4.31 5.25
C TYR A 101 18.73 -4.87 4.17
N ILE A 102 17.56 -4.26 3.98
CA ILE A 102 16.59 -4.69 2.96
C ILE A 102 15.98 -3.48 2.25
N GLY A 103 15.84 -3.60 0.94
CA GLY A 103 15.04 -2.72 0.12
C GLY A 103 15.15 -3.07 -1.35
N LYS A 104 14.70 -2.18 -2.23
CA LYS A 104 14.69 -2.41 -3.68
C LYS A 104 16.08 -2.78 -4.24
N LYS A 105 17.17 -2.36 -3.58
CA LYS A 105 18.55 -2.68 -3.97
C LYS A 105 18.81 -4.19 -3.95
N ASN A 106 18.36 -4.90 -2.92
CA ASN A 106 18.74 -6.30 -2.68
C ASN A 106 17.56 -7.25 -2.41
N ALA A 107 16.33 -6.74 -2.37
CA ALA A 107 15.14 -7.57 -2.24
C ALA A 107 14.76 -8.19 -3.58
N ILE A 108 14.45 -9.49 -3.55
CA ILE A 108 13.78 -10.15 -4.66
C ILE A 108 12.27 -9.90 -4.57
N ASN A 109 11.64 -9.69 -5.72
CA ASN A 109 10.19 -9.65 -5.87
C ASN A 109 9.77 -10.67 -6.92
N ASN A 110 8.47 -10.93 -7.02
CA ASN A 110 7.94 -11.82 -8.03
C ASN A 110 7.37 -11.11 -9.28
N PHE A 111 7.86 -9.89 -9.55
CA PHE A 111 7.62 -9.13 -10.77
C PHE A 111 8.87 -9.20 -11.68
N CYS A 112 9.72 -8.17 -11.62
CA CYS A 112 10.97 -8.10 -12.38
C CYS A 112 12.14 -8.82 -11.68
N ILE A 113 11.86 -9.69 -10.71
CA ILE A 113 12.84 -10.49 -9.96
C ILE A 113 13.72 -9.63 -9.05
N GLY A 114 14.74 -8.95 -9.54
CA GLY A 114 15.61 -8.12 -8.72
C GLY A 114 16.40 -7.08 -9.52
N VAL A 115 16.93 -6.09 -8.81
CA VAL A 115 17.57 -4.90 -9.41
C VAL A 115 19.05 -5.11 -9.71
N GLU A 116 19.77 -5.89 -8.90
CA GLU A 116 21.21 -6.10 -9.06
C GLU A 116 21.51 -6.73 -10.43
N GLY A 117 22.45 -6.10 -11.17
CA GLY A 117 22.78 -6.44 -12.55
C GLY A 117 21.80 -5.91 -13.62
N ASN A 118 20.73 -5.22 -13.20
CA ASN A 118 19.64 -4.68 -14.02
C ASN A 118 19.37 -3.18 -13.75
N GLU A 119 20.31 -2.51 -13.11
CA GLU A 119 20.16 -1.17 -12.55
C GLU A 119 19.81 -0.14 -13.62
N GLN A 120 20.47 -0.21 -14.77
CA GLN A 120 20.33 0.77 -15.83
C GLN A 120 18.87 0.92 -16.30
N SER A 121 18.10 -0.17 -16.32
CA SER A 121 16.66 -0.16 -16.61
C SER A 121 15.83 0.28 -15.39
N CYS A 122 16.16 -0.27 -14.21
CA CYS A 122 15.39 -0.07 -12.97
C CYS A 122 15.50 1.36 -12.40
N ALA A 123 16.61 2.04 -12.67
CA ALA A 123 16.97 3.36 -12.16
C ALA A 123 16.13 4.49 -12.74
N LYS A 124 15.28 4.22 -13.75
CA LYS A 124 14.24 5.16 -14.17
C LYS A 124 13.39 5.65 -12.99
N CYS A 125 13.23 4.82 -11.96
CA CYS A 125 12.50 5.18 -10.74
C CYS A 125 13.40 5.46 -9.52
N HIS A 126 14.71 5.64 -9.70
CA HIS A 126 15.63 6.06 -8.64
C HIS A 126 15.66 7.60 -8.56
N VAL A 127 15.87 8.16 -7.37
CA VAL A 127 15.97 9.62 -7.14
C VAL A 127 17.38 10.15 -7.41
N GLY A 128 18.08 9.53 -8.36
CA GLY A 128 19.44 9.87 -8.72
C GLY A 128 19.77 9.56 -10.18
N PHE A 129 20.99 9.94 -10.56
CA PHE A 129 21.54 9.83 -11.91
C PHE A 129 22.72 8.87 -11.94
N GLY A 130 22.94 8.23 -13.09
CA GLY A 130 24.15 7.44 -13.36
C GLY A 130 24.20 6.10 -12.63
N MET A 131 23.05 5.54 -12.30
CA MET A 131 22.95 4.23 -11.66
C MET A 131 23.10 3.12 -12.71
N THR A 132 24.34 2.63 -12.86
CA THR A 132 24.76 1.52 -13.73
C THR A 132 25.29 0.36 -12.88
N ASP A 133 25.66 -0.74 -13.53
CA ASP A 133 26.15 -2.02 -12.96
C ASP A 133 27.31 -1.86 -11.94
N GLN A 134 27.99 -0.70 -11.87
CA GLN A 134 29.06 -0.44 -10.91
C GLN A 134 28.60 0.26 -9.62
N LEU A 135 27.31 0.61 -9.49
CA LEU A 135 26.68 1.27 -8.33
C LEU A 135 27.41 2.52 -7.79
N LYS A 136 28.31 3.13 -8.59
CA LYS A 136 29.10 4.32 -8.22
C LYS A 136 28.26 5.59 -8.03
N ALA A 137 26.96 5.53 -8.34
CA ALA A 137 26.04 6.67 -8.23
C ALA A 137 25.90 7.18 -6.79
N TYR A 138 26.03 6.31 -5.78
CA TYR A 138 25.68 6.63 -4.38
C TYR A 138 26.67 7.57 -3.65
N THR A 139 27.85 7.84 -4.20
CA THR A 139 28.91 8.56 -3.49
C THR A 139 29.05 10.04 -3.85
N ASN A 140 28.41 10.50 -4.91
CA ASN A 140 28.49 11.89 -5.38
C ASN A 140 27.13 12.58 -5.20
N GLU A 141 27.08 13.62 -4.36
CA GLU A 141 25.86 14.37 -4.08
C GLU A 141 25.27 15.06 -5.32
N ASN A 142 26.09 15.35 -6.33
CA ASN A 142 25.60 15.94 -7.58
C ASN A 142 24.77 14.96 -8.42
N ASN A 143 24.82 13.66 -8.11
CA ASN A 143 23.97 12.66 -8.75
C ASN A 143 22.55 12.60 -8.15
N ILE A 144 22.23 13.41 -7.14
CA ILE A 144 20.85 13.51 -6.62
C ILE A 144 19.95 14.13 -7.68
N ASP A 145 18.80 13.50 -7.93
CA ASP A 145 17.76 14.04 -8.78
C ASP A 145 16.79 14.86 -7.93
N CYS A 146 17.07 16.15 -7.77
CA CYS A 146 16.16 17.06 -7.07
C CYS A 146 14.86 17.30 -7.86
N LEU A 147 14.88 17.14 -9.18
CA LEU A 147 13.80 17.59 -10.06
C LEU A 147 12.65 16.59 -10.12
N VAL A 148 12.92 15.28 -10.04
CA VAL A 148 11.87 14.24 -10.11
C VAL A 148 10.77 14.43 -9.07
N CYS A 149 11.14 14.88 -7.87
CA CYS A 149 10.19 15.12 -6.77
C CYS A 149 9.64 16.55 -6.76
N HIS A 150 10.35 17.53 -7.33
CA HIS A 150 10.06 18.95 -7.12
C HIS A 150 9.62 19.72 -8.37
N ASP A 151 9.68 19.14 -9.57
CA ASP A 151 9.16 19.76 -10.80
C ASP A 151 7.68 20.14 -10.64
N GLN A 152 7.30 21.35 -11.08
CA GLN A 152 5.89 21.79 -11.15
C GLN A 152 5.47 22.14 -12.59
N THR A 153 6.34 21.91 -13.56
CA THR A 153 6.03 22.12 -14.98
C THR A 153 5.33 20.92 -15.61
N GLU A 154 5.40 19.76 -14.96
CA GLU A 154 4.94 18.46 -15.47
C GLU A 154 5.61 18.05 -16.79
N THR A 155 6.83 18.56 -17.00
CA THR A 155 7.64 18.23 -18.19
C THR A 155 8.90 17.43 -17.86
N TYR A 156 9.25 17.30 -16.58
CA TYR A 156 10.38 16.47 -16.18
C TYR A 156 10.07 14.99 -16.37
N VAL A 157 10.92 14.29 -17.12
CA VAL A 157 10.82 12.84 -17.33
C VAL A 157 12.21 12.22 -17.41
N LYS A 158 12.37 11.06 -16.76
CA LYS A 158 13.58 10.24 -16.87
C LYS A 158 13.52 9.37 -18.11
N ALA A 159 14.62 9.34 -18.86
CA ALA A 159 14.76 8.50 -20.03
C ALA A 159 14.68 7.01 -19.63
N SER A 160 14.03 6.21 -20.47
CA SER A 160 14.01 4.75 -20.27
C SER A 160 15.41 4.17 -20.45
N GLU A 161 15.82 3.29 -19.54
CA GLU A 161 17.05 2.49 -19.69
C GLU A 161 18.36 3.32 -19.77
N LYS A 162 18.37 4.49 -19.11
CA LYS A 162 19.53 5.40 -19.05
C LYS A 162 20.05 5.63 -17.63
N GLY A 163 19.93 4.65 -16.75
CA GLY A 163 20.53 4.73 -15.40
C GLY A 163 19.99 5.90 -14.57
N GLY A 164 18.73 6.29 -14.81
CA GLY A 164 18.08 7.41 -14.16
C GLY A 164 18.33 8.78 -14.79
N ALA A 165 19.08 8.90 -15.89
CA ALA A 165 19.23 10.19 -16.57
C ALA A 165 17.88 10.75 -17.07
N PRO A 166 17.67 12.08 -17.06
CA PRO A 166 16.52 12.72 -17.71
C PRO A 166 16.52 12.48 -19.23
N ASP A 167 15.35 12.65 -19.85
CA ASP A 167 15.27 12.77 -21.31
C ASP A 167 16.09 14.00 -21.78
N PRO A 168 16.98 13.84 -22.78
CA PRO A 168 17.86 14.93 -23.21
C PRO A 168 17.14 16.13 -23.84
N ASN A 169 15.85 15.98 -24.21
CA ASN A 169 15.08 17.03 -24.87
C ASN A 169 14.33 17.94 -23.89
N ILE A 170 14.42 17.69 -22.57
CA ILE A 170 13.71 18.53 -21.58
C ILE A 170 14.45 19.84 -21.33
N ASN A 171 13.69 20.88 -21.01
CA ASN A 171 14.26 22.18 -20.64
C ASN A 171 14.57 22.22 -19.14
N LEU A 172 15.78 21.79 -18.77
CA LEU A 172 16.26 21.77 -17.37
C LEU A 172 16.17 23.15 -16.70
N THR A 173 16.46 24.24 -17.43
CA THR A 173 16.36 25.60 -16.90
C THR A 173 14.94 25.95 -16.50
N LYS A 174 13.97 25.73 -17.41
CA LYS A 174 12.56 25.99 -17.13
C LYS A 174 12.05 25.16 -15.94
N ILE A 175 12.45 23.89 -15.87
CA ILE A 175 12.07 22.99 -14.77
C ILE A 175 12.66 23.49 -13.44
N ALA A 176 13.96 23.76 -13.39
CA ALA A 176 14.66 24.22 -12.19
C ALA A 176 14.08 25.55 -11.65
N GLN A 177 13.66 26.46 -12.54
CA GLN A 177 13.03 27.73 -12.17
C GLN A 177 11.61 27.58 -11.60
N ASN A 178 10.96 26.44 -11.81
CA ASN A 178 9.57 26.20 -11.42
C ASN A 178 9.43 25.13 -10.33
N VAL A 179 10.52 24.78 -9.63
CA VAL A 179 10.47 23.79 -8.55
C VAL A 179 9.55 24.23 -7.40
N GLY A 180 8.93 23.26 -6.73
CA GLY A 180 7.97 23.50 -5.66
C GLY A 180 7.74 22.29 -4.75
N THR A 181 6.65 22.33 -3.99
CA THR A 181 6.25 21.22 -3.11
C THR A 181 5.75 20.05 -3.96
N PRO A 182 6.17 18.79 -3.69
CA PRO A 182 5.75 17.64 -4.48
C PRO A 182 4.23 17.51 -4.57
N THR A 183 3.74 17.22 -5.77
CA THR A 183 2.34 16.89 -6.08
C THR A 183 2.21 15.38 -6.34
N ARG A 184 1.00 14.93 -6.69
CA ARG A 184 0.77 13.53 -7.12
C ARG A 184 1.50 13.21 -8.42
N SER A 185 1.68 14.17 -9.33
CA SER A 185 2.40 13.94 -10.59
C SER A 185 3.86 13.57 -10.32
N ASN A 186 4.53 14.26 -9.39
CA ASN A 186 5.90 13.93 -8.98
C ASN A 186 6.06 12.51 -8.41
N CYS A 187 5.18 12.10 -7.48
CA CYS A 187 5.26 10.77 -6.89
C CYS A 187 4.85 9.67 -7.89
N GLY A 188 3.84 9.96 -8.70
CA GLY A 188 3.21 9.02 -9.61
C GLY A 188 4.13 8.54 -10.73
N VAL A 189 5.11 9.35 -11.19
CA VAL A 189 6.06 8.93 -12.25
C VAL A 189 6.80 7.63 -11.92
N CYS A 190 6.98 7.34 -10.64
CA CYS A 190 7.58 6.09 -10.15
C CYS A 190 6.53 5.14 -9.56
N HIS A 191 5.65 5.65 -8.70
CA HIS A 191 4.77 4.80 -7.89
C HIS A 191 3.59 4.21 -8.67
N PHE A 192 3.15 4.84 -9.76
CA PHE A 192 2.00 4.36 -10.56
C PHE A 192 2.43 3.37 -11.66
N PHE A 193 3.73 3.27 -11.94
CA PHE A 193 4.28 2.51 -13.07
C PHE A 193 5.23 1.38 -12.66
N GLY A 194 5.29 1.07 -11.36
CA GLY A 194 6.12 -0.02 -10.84
C GLY A 194 5.78 -1.36 -11.48
N GLY A 195 6.78 -2.22 -11.72
CA GLY A 195 6.60 -3.49 -12.42
C GLY A 195 6.61 -3.37 -13.96
N GLY A 196 6.92 -2.19 -14.49
CA GLY A 196 7.12 -1.97 -15.92
C GLY A 196 5.89 -1.48 -16.69
N GLY A 197 4.87 -0.96 -15.99
CA GLY A 197 3.65 -0.45 -16.61
C GLY A 197 2.66 0.13 -15.59
N ASN A 198 1.65 0.86 -16.09
CA ASN A 198 0.59 1.42 -15.25
C ASN A 198 -0.11 0.33 -14.45
N ASN A 199 -0.29 0.56 -13.14
CA ASN A 199 -0.99 -0.32 -12.22
C ASN A 199 -0.53 -1.79 -12.19
N VAL A 200 0.65 -2.13 -12.72
CA VAL A 200 1.13 -3.53 -12.75
C VAL A 200 1.33 -4.06 -11.32
N LYS A 201 1.97 -3.27 -10.45
CA LYS A 201 2.47 -3.74 -9.16
C LYS A 201 1.52 -3.53 -7.98
N HIS A 202 1.14 -2.30 -7.69
CA HIS A 202 0.42 -1.96 -6.44
C HIS A 202 -1.07 -2.34 -6.49
N GLY A 203 -1.75 -2.07 -7.59
CA GLY A 203 -3.20 -2.30 -7.72
C GLY A 203 -4.06 -1.16 -7.17
N ASP A 204 -3.56 -0.37 -6.22
CA ASP A 204 -4.24 0.78 -5.60
C ASP A 204 -3.59 2.13 -5.95
N LEU A 205 -2.53 2.15 -6.74
CA LEU A 205 -1.83 3.34 -7.21
C LEU A 205 -1.55 3.25 -8.71
N GLU A 206 -2.19 4.15 -9.47
CA GLU A 206 -2.23 4.11 -10.93
C GLU A 206 -2.43 5.51 -11.54
N LYS A 207 -2.34 5.64 -12.86
CA LYS A 207 -2.50 6.92 -13.59
C LYS A 207 -3.75 7.70 -13.21
N SER A 208 -4.87 7.03 -12.92
CA SER A 208 -6.11 7.72 -12.52
C SER A 208 -5.95 8.53 -11.22
N MET A 209 -4.91 8.25 -10.42
CA MET A 209 -4.56 9.00 -9.21
C MET A 209 -3.84 10.33 -9.46
N PHE A 210 -3.53 10.69 -10.71
CA PHE A 210 -3.10 12.07 -10.98
C PHE A 210 -4.24 13.06 -10.68
N GLU A 211 -5.44 12.75 -11.17
CA GLU A 211 -6.66 13.55 -10.99
C GLU A 211 -7.87 12.65 -10.67
N PRO A 212 -7.87 11.94 -9.53
CA PRO A 212 -8.93 11.00 -9.23
C PRO A 212 -10.22 11.74 -8.87
N THR A 213 -11.37 11.11 -9.10
CA THR A 213 -12.64 11.53 -8.50
C THR A 213 -12.82 10.88 -7.13
N LYS A 214 -13.80 11.33 -6.35
CA LYS A 214 -14.21 10.69 -5.08
C LYS A 214 -14.58 9.21 -5.20
N GLU A 215 -14.99 8.75 -6.37
CA GLU A 215 -15.28 7.33 -6.57
C GLU A 215 -14.02 6.46 -6.56
N ILE A 216 -12.90 7.04 -6.99
CA ILE A 216 -11.60 6.39 -7.03
C ILE A 216 -10.95 6.46 -5.66
N ASP A 217 -10.74 7.66 -5.12
CA ASP A 217 -10.12 7.87 -3.80
C ASP A 217 -10.62 9.16 -3.14
N VAL A 218 -11.26 9.05 -1.97
CA VAL A 218 -11.86 10.21 -1.28
C VAL A 218 -10.85 11.23 -0.76
N HIS A 219 -9.59 10.85 -0.53
CA HIS A 219 -8.56 11.74 0.00
C HIS A 219 -7.85 12.49 -1.12
N MET A 220 -7.54 11.82 -2.22
CA MET A 220 -6.83 12.41 -3.34
C MET A 220 -7.75 13.09 -4.37
N ALA A 221 -9.07 12.87 -4.26
CA ALA A 221 -10.08 13.38 -5.17
C ALA A 221 -9.97 14.87 -5.49
N VAL A 222 -9.89 15.22 -6.78
CA VAL A 222 -9.86 16.62 -7.27
C VAL A 222 -11.20 17.33 -7.07
N ASP A 223 -12.30 16.57 -7.07
CA ASP A 223 -13.64 17.01 -6.70
C ASP A 223 -13.90 16.92 -5.17
N GLY A 224 -12.83 16.75 -4.39
CA GLY A 224 -12.82 16.60 -2.94
C GLY A 224 -11.77 17.46 -2.24
N ILE A 225 -11.08 16.87 -1.26
CA ILE A 225 -10.03 17.56 -0.46
C ILE A 225 -8.69 17.65 -1.21
N ASN A 226 -8.56 16.94 -2.34
CA ASN A 226 -7.45 17.04 -3.29
C ASN A 226 -6.05 16.91 -2.66
N MET A 227 -5.87 15.95 -1.74
CA MET A 227 -4.58 15.77 -1.06
C MET A 227 -3.48 15.33 -2.03
N SER A 228 -2.29 15.94 -1.89
CA SER A 228 -1.03 15.39 -2.42
C SER A 228 -0.53 14.24 -1.54
N CYS A 229 0.33 13.36 -2.06
CA CYS A 229 0.90 12.24 -1.30
C CYS A 229 1.57 12.69 0.01
N VAL A 230 2.31 13.81 -0.02
CA VAL A 230 3.03 14.38 1.13
C VAL A 230 2.12 14.95 2.23
N ALA A 231 0.81 15.02 2.02
CA ALA A 231 -0.15 15.37 3.07
C ALA A 231 -0.31 14.25 4.11
N CYS A 232 -0.18 12.99 3.67
CA CYS A 232 -0.23 11.80 4.52
C CYS A 232 1.18 11.23 4.77
N HIS A 233 1.98 11.14 3.70
CA HIS A 233 3.39 10.77 3.74
C HIS A 233 4.27 11.98 4.06
N THR A 234 4.07 12.53 5.26
CA THR A 234 4.86 13.68 5.74
C THR A 234 6.34 13.33 5.76
N SER A 235 7.20 14.31 5.50
CA SER A 235 8.64 14.13 5.55
C SER A 235 9.29 15.06 6.57
N GLU A 236 10.26 14.53 7.29
CA GLU A 236 11.19 15.30 8.11
C GLU A 236 12.60 14.98 7.63
N ASN A 237 13.40 16.00 7.33
CA ASN A 237 14.77 15.83 6.82
C ASN A 237 14.84 14.83 5.64
N HIS A 238 13.94 14.98 4.66
CA HIS A 238 13.75 14.08 3.50
C HIS A 238 13.49 12.59 3.83
N MET A 239 13.22 12.26 5.09
CA MET A 239 12.76 10.94 5.51
C MET A 239 11.24 10.90 5.44
N MET A 240 10.71 10.29 4.38
CA MET A 240 9.26 10.16 4.18
C MET A 240 8.67 9.12 5.13
N LEU A 241 7.57 9.49 5.80
CA LEU A 241 6.75 8.60 6.60
C LEU A 241 6.02 7.58 5.72
N GLY A 242 5.82 6.37 6.23
CA GLY A 242 5.13 5.28 5.55
C GLY A 242 6.08 4.13 5.23
N ARG A 243 5.60 2.91 5.44
CA ARG A 243 6.34 1.67 5.16
C ARG A 243 5.62 0.88 4.07
N VAL A 244 6.40 0.28 3.19
CA VAL A 244 5.92 -0.70 2.21
C VAL A 244 6.45 -2.06 2.63
N TYR A 245 5.55 -2.95 3.06
CA TYR A 245 5.92 -4.22 3.69
C TYR A 245 6.39 -5.31 2.72
N SER A 246 6.44 -4.99 1.43
CA SER A 246 7.27 -5.72 0.47
C SER A 246 8.77 -5.52 0.73
N LEU A 247 9.17 -4.48 1.47
CA LEU A 247 10.56 -4.03 1.69
C LEU A 247 10.78 -3.50 3.13
N SER A 248 9.96 -3.92 4.09
CA SER A 248 10.05 -3.46 5.49
C SER A 248 9.52 -4.57 6.41
N SER A 249 10.11 -4.70 7.59
CA SER A 249 9.89 -5.84 8.48
C SER A 249 9.46 -5.44 9.88
N MET A 250 9.55 -4.16 10.24
CA MET A 250 9.18 -3.66 11.57
C MET A 250 7.92 -2.79 11.60
N ASN A 251 7.25 -2.82 12.74
CA ASN A 251 6.07 -2.00 13.05
C ASN A 251 6.47 -0.58 13.51
N ARG A 252 7.15 0.20 12.65
CA ARG A 252 7.59 1.58 12.95
C ARG A 252 7.48 2.54 11.77
N ASN A 253 7.25 3.83 12.04
CA ASN A 253 7.12 4.90 11.04
C ASN A 253 6.05 4.60 9.96
N ARG A 254 4.90 4.05 10.40
CA ARG A 254 3.74 3.81 9.55
C ARG A 254 2.93 5.10 9.42
N SER A 255 2.24 5.23 8.29
CA SER A 255 1.14 6.18 8.15
C SER A 255 -0.15 5.44 8.43
N THR A 256 -1.02 6.02 9.24
CA THR A 256 -2.25 5.35 9.70
C THR A 256 -3.44 6.31 9.67
N CYS A 257 -4.65 5.74 9.59
CA CYS A 257 -5.88 6.53 9.47
C CYS A 257 -6.14 7.37 10.74
N GLU A 258 -5.75 6.83 11.88
CA GLU A 258 -5.97 7.39 13.21
C GLU A 258 -5.23 8.73 13.41
N GLN A 259 -4.15 8.98 12.65
CA GLN A 259 -3.42 10.26 12.67
C GLN A 259 -4.30 11.46 12.30
N CYS A 260 -5.38 11.23 11.54
CA CYS A 260 -6.39 12.24 11.22
C CYS A 260 -7.75 11.93 11.83
N HIS A 261 -8.16 10.65 11.90
CA HIS A 261 -9.53 10.26 12.24
C HIS A 261 -9.75 9.85 13.70
N GLY A 262 -8.67 9.63 14.48
CA GLY A 262 -8.76 9.01 15.81
C GLY A 262 -9.09 7.51 15.75
N GLU A 263 -9.12 6.85 16.92
CA GLU A 263 -9.31 5.39 17.03
C GLU A 263 -10.76 4.92 16.95
N GLN A 264 -11.71 5.82 17.26
CA GLN A 264 -13.15 5.55 17.32
C GLN A 264 -13.93 6.56 16.46
N PRO A 265 -13.78 6.53 15.13
CA PRO A 265 -14.32 7.55 14.25
C PRO A 265 -15.83 7.44 13.99
N HIS A 266 -16.48 6.36 14.43
CA HIS A 266 -17.89 6.09 14.13
C HIS A 266 -18.81 6.54 15.26
N GLU A 267 -20.04 6.94 14.93
CA GLU A 267 -21.11 7.13 15.92
C GLU A 267 -21.58 5.80 16.52
N SER A 268 -21.43 4.71 15.75
CA SER A 268 -21.81 3.35 16.15
C SER A 268 -20.71 2.72 17.01
N GLY A 269 -21.03 2.42 18.27
CA GLY A 269 -20.12 1.77 19.21
C GLY A 269 -19.60 0.43 18.69
N ILE A 270 -20.46 -0.39 18.07
CA ILE A 270 -20.05 -1.69 17.54
C ILE A 270 -19.03 -1.55 16.40
N LEU A 271 -19.12 -0.53 15.54
CA LEU A 271 -18.11 -0.30 14.49
C LEU A 271 -16.78 0.16 15.10
N ASN A 272 -16.82 0.92 16.20
CA ASN A 272 -15.61 1.28 16.93
C ASN A 272 -14.96 0.07 17.62
N GLU A 273 -15.73 -0.91 18.11
CA GLU A 273 -15.16 -2.16 18.64
C GLU A 273 -14.43 -2.96 17.55
N HIS A 274 -14.90 -2.92 16.31
CA HIS A 274 -14.21 -3.59 15.19
C HIS A 274 -12.82 -3.02 14.94
N THR A 275 -12.54 -1.74 15.24
CA THR A 275 -11.23 -1.12 14.95
C THR A 275 -10.09 -1.73 15.78
N ILE A 276 -10.41 -2.51 16.82
CA ILE A 276 -9.46 -3.27 17.63
C ILE A 276 -8.77 -4.36 16.79
N LYS A 277 -9.53 -5.11 15.98
CA LYS A 277 -9.03 -6.26 15.21
C LYS A 277 -9.20 -6.12 13.69
N VAL A 278 -9.85 -5.07 13.20
CA VAL A 278 -10.08 -4.83 11.77
C VAL A 278 -9.44 -3.49 11.39
N ALA A 279 -8.51 -3.51 10.44
CA ALA A 279 -7.90 -2.28 9.93
C ALA A 279 -8.94 -1.45 9.18
N CYS A 280 -8.88 -0.12 9.26
CA CYS A 280 -9.81 0.78 8.57
C CYS A 280 -9.89 0.48 7.06
N GLN A 281 -8.74 0.17 6.47
CA GLN A 281 -8.60 -0.22 5.07
C GLN A 281 -9.51 -1.40 4.68
N THR A 282 -9.69 -2.38 5.58
CA THR A 282 -10.49 -3.61 5.31
C THR A 282 -11.92 -3.27 4.95
N CYS A 283 -12.51 -2.30 5.65
CA CYS A 283 -13.89 -1.88 5.40
C CYS A 283 -13.98 -0.76 4.35
N HIS A 284 -12.98 0.11 4.27
CA HIS A 284 -13.05 1.31 3.43
C HIS A 284 -12.40 1.18 2.05
N ILE A 285 -11.74 0.05 1.76
CA ILE A 285 -11.22 -0.28 0.42
C ILE A 285 -11.81 -1.64 -0.02
N PRO A 286 -13.12 -1.69 -0.32
CA PRO A 286 -13.82 -2.94 -0.68
C PRO A 286 -13.34 -3.55 -2.00
N ILE A 287 -12.85 -2.70 -2.91
CA ILE A 287 -12.29 -3.04 -4.21
C ILE A 287 -11.06 -2.18 -4.52
N TYR A 288 -10.10 -2.74 -5.24
CA TYR A 288 -8.93 -2.05 -5.81
C TYR A 288 -8.87 -2.28 -7.33
N ALA A 289 -7.91 -1.67 -8.00
CA ALA A 289 -7.83 -1.63 -9.47
C ALA A 289 -9.15 -1.12 -10.09
N LYS A 290 -9.65 0.00 -9.54
CA LYS A 290 -10.96 0.58 -9.88
C LYS A 290 -11.05 1.07 -11.33
N VAL A 291 -9.95 1.57 -11.89
CA VAL A 291 -9.96 2.17 -13.25
C VAL A 291 -9.16 1.33 -14.23
N ASN A 292 -7.90 1.02 -13.93
CA ASN A 292 -7.07 0.18 -14.79
C ASN A 292 -6.80 -1.18 -14.14
N ALA A 293 -6.70 -2.22 -14.97
CA ALA A 293 -6.37 -3.56 -14.50
C ALA A 293 -4.97 -3.60 -13.86
N THR A 294 -4.79 -4.52 -12.91
CA THR A 294 -3.51 -4.84 -12.30
C THR A 294 -3.13 -6.28 -12.59
N LYS A 295 -1.84 -6.53 -12.71
CA LYS A 295 -1.32 -7.89 -12.88
C LYS A 295 -1.52 -8.68 -11.58
N THR A 296 -2.11 -9.86 -11.69
CA THR A 296 -2.38 -10.79 -10.57
C THR A 296 -1.50 -12.02 -10.63
N ASP A 297 -1.09 -12.43 -11.84
CA ASP A 297 -0.16 -13.53 -12.08
C ASP A 297 0.91 -13.16 -13.11
N TRP A 298 2.13 -13.66 -12.90
CA TRP A 298 3.24 -13.57 -13.83
C TRP A 298 3.98 -14.91 -13.96
N ASN A 299 3.86 -15.57 -15.10
CA ASN A 299 4.57 -16.80 -15.40
C ASN A 299 5.83 -16.55 -16.24
N TRP A 300 7.01 -16.53 -15.61
CA TRP A 300 8.28 -16.41 -16.33
C TRP A 300 8.67 -17.67 -17.10
N SER A 301 8.08 -18.83 -16.81
CA SER A 301 8.46 -20.09 -17.47
C SER A 301 8.12 -20.15 -18.95
N THR A 302 7.31 -19.21 -19.44
CA THR A 302 6.95 -19.06 -20.87
C THR A 302 7.73 -17.95 -21.56
N ALA A 303 8.60 -17.22 -20.82
CA ALA A 303 9.45 -16.21 -21.43
C ALA A 303 10.50 -16.88 -22.32
N GLY A 304 10.81 -16.26 -23.47
CA GLY A 304 11.75 -16.77 -24.45
C GLY A 304 11.09 -17.33 -25.72
N ASP A 305 9.77 -17.54 -25.76
CA ASP A 305 9.13 -17.99 -26.99
C ASP A 305 9.17 -16.89 -28.06
N LEU A 306 9.62 -17.25 -29.25
CA LEU A 306 9.76 -16.37 -30.41
C LEU A 306 8.86 -16.86 -31.55
N ARG A 307 8.40 -15.93 -32.38
CA ARG A 307 7.68 -16.25 -33.62
C ARG A 307 8.61 -15.89 -34.79
N ASP A 308 8.94 -16.89 -35.60
CA ASP A 308 9.86 -16.74 -36.73
C ASP A 308 11.22 -16.13 -36.34
N GLY A 309 11.71 -16.49 -35.14
CA GLY A 309 12.97 -15.98 -34.59
C GLY A 309 12.92 -14.53 -34.09
N GLN A 310 11.74 -13.90 -34.05
CA GLN A 310 11.54 -12.55 -33.56
C GLN A 310 10.66 -12.52 -32.29
N PRO A 311 10.90 -11.57 -31.37
CA PRO A 311 10.05 -11.40 -30.21
C PRO A 311 8.65 -10.93 -30.61
N TYR A 312 7.64 -11.40 -29.88
CA TYR A 312 6.25 -11.02 -30.08
C TYR A 312 5.56 -10.75 -28.74
N HIS A 313 4.34 -10.22 -28.83
CA HIS A 313 3.46 -10.00 -27.69
C HIS A 313 2.03 -10.39 -28.05
N ILE A 314 1.24 -10.64 -27.02
CA ILE A 314 -0.20 -10.88 -27.12
C ILE A 314 -0.87 -9.93 -26.14
N GLU A 315 -2.00 -9.34 -26.55
CA GLU A 315 -2.83 -8.48 -25.72
C GLU A 315 -4.23 -9.09 -25.53
N ASP A 316 -4.89 -8.74 -24.43
CA ASP A 316 -6.32 -8.97 -24.25
C ASP A 316 -7.16 -7.87 -24.93
N GLU A 317 -8.48 -7.97 -24.81
CA GLU A 317 -9.43 -7.00 -25.39
C GLU A 317 -9.30 -5.58 -24.82
N ASP A 318 -8.74 -5.45 -23.61
CA ASP A 318 -8.49 -4.17 -22.93
C ASP A 318 -7.10 -3.59 -23.25
N GLY A 319 -6.32 -4.25 -24.10
CA GLY A 319 -4.97 -3.85 -24.48
C GLY A 319 -3.89 -4.16 -23.43
N ASN A 320 -4.19 -5.00 -22.43
CA ASN A 320 -3.16 -5.46 -21.51
C ASN A 320 -2.37 -6.59 -22.16
N HIS A 321 -1.04 -6.50 -22.14
CA HIS A 321 -0.21 -7.63 -22.58
C HIS A 321 -0.51 -8.85 -21.71
N THR A 322 -0.93 -9.96 -22.32
CA THR A 322 -1.08 -11.29 -21.70
C THR A 322 0.13 -12.18 -21.97
N TYR A 323 0.97 -11.81 -22.94
CA TYR A 323 2.26 -12.41 -23.21
C TYR A 323 3.27 -11.39 -23.75
N LEU A 324 4.52 -11.50 -23.32
CA LEU A 324 5.67 -10.81 -23.90
C LEU A 324 6.84 -11.80 -24.00
N SER A 325 7.49 -11.96 -25.15
CA SER A 325 8.66 -12.86 -25.27
C SER A 325 9.73 -12.58 -24.21
N ILE A 326 9.92 -11.32 -23.84
CA ILE A 326 10.92 -10.88 -22.85
C ILE A 326 10.55 -11.19 -21.40
N LYS A 327 9.30 -11.55 -21.10
CA LYS A 327 8.76 -11.60 -19.74
C LYS A 327 7.84 -12.79 -19.45
N GLY A 328 7.35 -13.49 -20.47
CA GLY A 328 6.42 -14.61 -20.33
C GLY A 328 4.96 -14.16 -20.29
N SER A 329 4.11 -14.96 -19.63
CA SER A 329 2.67 -14.80 -19.62
C SER A 329 2.16 -14.07 -18.38
N PHE A 330 1.01 -13.41 -18.51
CA PHE A 330 0.41 -12.63 -17.44
C PHE A 330 -1.09 -12.86 -17.32
N THR A 331 -1.61 -12.75 -16.10
CA THR A 331 -3.03 -12.58 -15.84
C THR A 331 -3.29 -11.21 -15.23
N TRP A 332 -4.39 -10.59 -15.63
CA TRP A 332 -4.81 -9.27 -15.17
C TRP A 332 -6.18 -9.34 -14.51
N GLY A 333 -6.44 -8.39 -13.62
CA GLY A 333 -7.75 -8.24 -12.99
C GLY A 333 -8.08 -6.78 -12.71
N LYS A 334 -9.36 -6.45 -12.75
CA LYS A 334 -9.91 -5.10 -12.55
C LYS A 334 -11.09 -5.18 -11.59
N ASN A 335 -11.34 -4.13 -10.80
CA ASN A 335 -12.37 -4.12 -9.75
C ASN A 335 -12.27 -5.31 -8.79
N LEU A 336 -11.04 -5.59 -8.32
CA LEU A 336 -10.75 -6.77 -7.54
C LEU A 336 -11.12 -6.56 -6.07
N GLN A 337 -11.80 -7.54 -5.47
CA GLN A 337 -11.91 -7.64 -4.02
C GLN A 337 -10.53 -8.01 -3.43
N PRO A 338 -10.06 -7.34 -2.37
CA PRO A 338 -8.84 -7.74 -1.67
C PRO A 338 -8.93 -9.14 -1.06
N GLU A 339 -7.79 -9.80 -0.95
CA GLU A 339 -7.62 -10.91 -0.01
C GLU A 339 -7.37 -10.32 1.40
N TYR A 340 -7.69 -11.06 2.46
CA TYR A 340 -7.59 -10.56 3.84
C TYR A 340 -6.70 -11.45 4.68
N ILE A 341 -5.77 -10.84 5.41
CA ILE A 341 -4.82 -11.53 6.30
C ILE A 341 -4.79 -10.87 7.67
N TRP A 342 -4.32 -11.60 8.68
CA TRP A 342 -3.83 -10.97 9.91
C TRP A 342 -2.51 -10.28 9.67
N PHE A 343 -2.38 -9.06 10.18
CA PHE A 343 -1.14 -8.31 10.08
C PHE A 343 -0.86 -7.47 11.34
N ASN A 344 0.29 -7.71 11.98
CA ASN A 344 0.75 -7.01 13.18
C ASN A 344 1.77 -5.90 12.92
N GLY A 345 2.07 -5.62 11.65
CA GLY A 345 3.09 -4.64 11.30
C GLY A 345 4.50 -5.19 11.18
N THR A 346 4.73 -6.50 11.29
CA THR A 346 6.03 -7.14 11.03
C THR A 346 5.98 -8.13 9.87
N ALA A 347 7.13 -8.35 9.23
CA ALA A 347 7.21 -9.21 8.05
C ALA A 347 8.58 -9.88 7.93
N ASP A 348 8.57 -11.11 7.40
CA ASP A 348 9.77 -11.79 6.92
C ASP A 348 9.87 -11.66 5.40
N HIS A 349 11.09 -11.82 4.89
CA HIS A 349 11.37 -11.80 3.46
C HIS A 349 12.28 -12.98 3.10
N TYR A 350 12.03 -13.54 1.92
CA TYR A 350 13.03 -14.34 1.24
C TYR A 350 14.16 -13.40 0.82
N MET A 351 15.37 -13.69 1.28
CA MET A 351 16.58 -12.97 0.89
C MET A 351 17.31 -13.79 -0.17
N LEU A 352 17.98 -13.09 -1.08
CA LEU A 352 18.72 -13.75 -2.15
C LEU A 352 19.79 -14.69 -1.55
N GLY A 353 19.80 -15.94 -2.02
CA GLY A 353 20.67 -17.00 -1.49
C GLY A 353 20.04 -17.86 -0.38
N ASP A 354 18.86 -17.51 0.13
CA ASP A 354 18.12 -18.37 1.05
C ASP A 354 17.75 -19.71 0.38
N ILE A 355 17.88 -20.81 1.14
CA ILE A 355 17.51 -22.16 0.70
C ILE A 355 15.99 -22.34 0.77
N VAL A 356 15.39 -22.80 -0.32
CA VAL A 356 13.97 -23.17 -0.42
C VAL A 356 13.86 -24.68 -0.26
N GLU A 357 13.38 -25.13 0.91
CA GLU A 357 13.32 -26.56 1.22
C GLU A 357 12.11 -27.28 0.62
N ASP A 358 10.98 -26.59 0.48
CA ASP A 358 9.73 -27.15 -0.05
C ASP A 358 9.22 -26.31 -1.21
N THR A 359 9.28 -26.88 -2.42
CA THR A 359 8.79 -26.27 -3.66
C THR A 359 7.39 -26.78 -4.06
N THR A 360 6.78 -27.67 -3.25
CA THR A 360 5.41 -28.16 -3.48
C THR A 360 4.36 -27.11 -3.13
N LYS A 361 4.72 -26.16 -2.28
CA LYS A 361 3.92 -24.99 -1.91
C LYS A 361 4.51 -23.73 -2.52
N PRO A 362 3.70 -22.70 -2.81
CA PRO A 362 4.23 -21.42 -3.23
C PRO A 362 5.16 -20.82 -2.16
N LEU A 363 6.35 -20.39 -2.58
CA LEU A 363 7.27 -19.65 -1.73
C LEU A 363 6.71 -18.25 -1.47
N LYS A 364 6.52 -17.90 -0.20
CA LYS A 364 6.15 -16.54 0.20
C LYS A 364 7.39 -15.65 0.14
N VAL A 365 7.51 -14.83 -0.90
CA VAL A 365 8.65 -13.90 -1.09
C VAL A 365 8.68 -12.87 0.03
N ASN A 366 7.51 -12.42 0.48
CA ASN A 366 7.34 -11.72 1.73
C ASN A 366 6.18 -12.32 2.52
N ASN A 367 6.41 -12.56 3.80
CA ASN A 367 5.44 -13.16 4.70
C ASN A 367 5.08 -12.14 5.79
N LEU A 368 3.92 -11.50 5.62
CA LEU A 368 3.37 -10.60 6.62
C LEU A 368 2.88 -11.41 7.82
N LYS A 369 3.31 -11.02 9.03
CA LYS A 369 3.05 -11.77 10.27
C LYS A 369 1.76 -11.29 10.94
N GLY A 370 1.14 -12.20 11.66
CA GLY A 370 0.00 -11.91 12.51
C GLY A 370 -0.86 -13.16 12.74
N SER A 371 -1.75 -13.06 13.72
CA SER A 371 -2.77 -14.07 14.03
C SER A 371 -3.88 -13.43 14.85
N TYR A 372 -4.99 -14.14 15.05
CA TYR A 372 -6.04 -13.69 15.96
C TYR A 372 -5.55 -13.46 17.39
N ASP A 373 -4.69 -14.35 17.90
CA ASP A 373 -4.17 -14.31 19.28
C ASP A 373 -3.15 -13.19 19.52
N ASP A 374 -2.60 -12.61 18.47
CA ASP A 374 -1.69 -11.47 18.57
C ASP A 374 -2.48 -10.17 18.76
N ASN A 375 -2.25 -9.49 19.88
CA ASN A 375 -2.95 -8.26 20.24
C ASN A 375 -2.70 -7.10 19.28
N GLU A 376 -1.55 -7.07 18.60
CA GLU A 376 -1.21 -6.03 17.63
C GLU A 376 -1.75 -6.33 16.22
N SER A 377 -2.22 -7.56 15.99
CA SER A 377 -2.73 -7.99 14.69
C SER A 377 -4.09 -7.39 14.37
N LYS A 378 -4.21 -6.83 13.16
CA LYS A 378 -5.48 -6.44 12.56
C LYS A 378 -5.69 -7.15 11.21
N ILE A 379 -6.93 -7.50 10.91
CA ILE A 379 -7.35 -7.96 9.59
C ILE A 379 -7.09 -6.82 8.60
N THR A 380 -6.23 -7.08 7.62
CA THR A 380 -5.72 -6.09 6.66
C THR A 380 -6.00 -6.55 5.23
N PRO A 381 -6.47 -5.67 4.32
CA PRO A 381 -6.68 -6.03 2.93
C PRO A 381 -5.35 -6.04 2.17
N VAL A 382 -5.16 -7.05 1.34
CA VAL A 382 -3.94 -7.25 0.56
C VAL A 382 -4.27 -7.63 -0.88
N LYS A 383 -3.39 -7.24 -1.79
CA LYS A 383 -3.21 -7.89 -3.08
C LYS A 383 -2.15 -8.97 -2.93
N ILE A 384 -2.46 -10.21 -3.31
CA ILE A 384 -1.45 -11.26 -3.44
C ILE A 384 -1.14 -11.43 -4.93
N HIS A 385 0.08 -11.10 -5.31
CA HIS A 385 0.59 -11.38 -6.65
C HIS A 385 1.23 -12.76 -6.67
N ARG A 386 0.86 -13.57 -7.66
CA ARG A 386 1.34 -14.95 -7.84
C ARG A 386 2.28 -15.00 -9.03
N ALA A 387 3.28 -15.88 -9.01
CA ALA A 387 4.19 -16.02 -10.14
C ALA A 387 4.86 -17.37 -10.19
N ARG A 388 5.33 -17.76 -11.39
CA ARG A 388 6.35 -18.80 -11.56
C ARG A 388 7.68 -18.15 -11.83
N GLN A 389 8.64 -18.31 -10.92
CA GLN A 389 9.96 -17.65 -10.98
C GLN A 389 11.07 -18.67 -11.25
N PRO A 390 12.18 -18.25 -11.92
CA PRO A 390 13.32 -19.13 -12.18
C PRO A 390 14.00 -19.55 -10.86
N PHE A 391 14.35 -20.83 -10.79
CA PHE A 391 14.87 -21.50 -9.59
C PHE A 391 15.97 -22.48 -9.96
N ASP A 392 17.07 -22.44 -9.21
CA ASP A 392 18.15 -23.42 -9.33
C ASP A 392 17.82 -24.63 -8.44
N PRO A 393 17.49 -25.80 -9.02
CA PRO A 393 17.04 -26.96 -8.25
C PRO A 393 18.16 -27.65 -7.47
N VAL A 394 19.43 -27.40 -7.83
CA VAL A 394 20.59 -28.01 -7.17
C VAL A 394 20.99 -27.18 -5.96
N ASN A 395 21.13 -25.86 -6.15
CA ASN A 395 21.44 -24.93 -5.05
C ASN A 395 20.21 -24.58 -4.20
N LYS A 396 19.01 -24.98 -4.65
CA LYS A 396 17.72 -24.75 -3.99
C LYS A 396 17.42 -23.28 -3.70
N MET A 397 17.68 -22.38 -4.64
CA MET A 397 17.45 -20.93 -4.46
C MET A 397 16.82 -20.29 -5.70
N LEU A 398 16.12 -19.18 -5.50
CA LEU A 398 15.64 -18.37 -6.62
C LEU A 398 16.83 -17.81 -7.41
N ILE A 399 16.67 -17.74 -8.73
CA ILE A 399 17.68 -17.20 -9.63
C ILE A 399 17.46 -15.70 -9.80
N GLN A 400 18.53 -14.91 -9.67
CA GLN A 400 18.61 -13.52 -10.11
C GLN A 400 19.20 -13.49 -11.52
N PRO A 401 18.40 -13.35 -12.59
CA PRO A 401 18.93 -13.28 -13.95
C PRO A 401 19.35 -11.86 -14.32
N LYS A 402 20.31 -11.75 -15.25
CA LYS A 402 20.53 -10.50 -16.00
C LYS A 402 19.40 -10.37 -17.03
N LEU A 403 18.49 -9.43 -16.77
CA LEU A 403 17.35 -9.13 -17.60
C LEU A 403 17.68 -8.09 -18.67
N PHE A 404 18.50 -7.08 -18.33
CA PHE A 404 18.74 -5.93 -19.18
C PHE A 404 20.21 -5.76 -19.59
N SER A 405 20.41 -5.39 -20.86
CA SER A 405 21.60 -4.79 -21.43
C SER A 405 21.15 -3.92 -22.62
N ASP A 406 21.92 -2.91 -23.00
CA ASP A 406 21.69 -2.14 -24.22
C ASP A 406 22.13 -2.88 -25.50
N LYS A 407 23.01 -3.88 -25.38
CA LYS A 407 23.60 -4.62 -26.50
C LYS A 407 23.18 -6.09 -26.54
N TYR A 408 23.09 -6.60 -27.77
CA TYR A 408 22.90 -8.03 -28.02
C TYR A 408 24.18 -8.79 -27.72
N GLY A 409 24.07 -9.97 -27.13
CA GLY A 409 25.19 -10.86 -26.80
C GLY A 409 25.85 -10.59 -25.45
N GLU A 410 25.33 -9.65 -24.65
CA GLU A 410 25.81 -9.40 -23.28
C GLU A 410 25.13 -10.30 -22.22
N GLY A 411 24.31 -11.25 -22.67
CA GLY A 411 23.63 -12.25 -21.86
C GLY A 411 22.41 -11.73 -21.12
N ALA A 412 21.75 -10.70 -21.65
CA ALA A 412 20.54 -10.14 -21.07
C ALA A 412 19.29 -10.81 -21.64
N LEU A 413 18.42 -11.35 -20.77
CA LEU A 413 17.24 -12.11 -21.19
C LEU A 413 16.33 -11.32 -22.15
N TRP A 414 16.15 -10.01 -21.94
CA TRP A 414 15.25 -9.19 -22.76
C TRP A 414 15.77 -8.92 -24.19
N LYS A 415 17.02 -9.26 -24.50
CA LYS A 415 17.60 -9.14 -25.84
C LYS A 415 18.03 -10.47 -26.42
N ASP A 416 18.65 -11.32 -25.61
CA ASP A 416 19.30 -12.54 -26.08
C ASP A 416 18.37 -13.77 -25.98
N PHE A 417 17.31 -13.70 -25.18
CA PHE A 417 16.34 -14.78 -24.95
C PHE A 417 16.98 -16.12 -24.52
N ASP A 418 18.17 -16.07 -23.91
CA ASP A 418 18.87 -17.23 -23.36
C ASP A 418 18.81 -17.21 -21.83
N TRP A 419 17.93 -18.06 -21.27
CA TRP A 419 17.75 -18.23 -19.84
C TRP A 419 19.02 -18.69 -19.12
N LYS A 420 19.77 -19.62 -19.71
CA LYS A 420 20.97 -20.19 -19.06
C LYS A 420 22.05 -19.14 -18.95
N ARG A 421 22.28 -18.40 -20.04
CA ARG A 421 23.25 -17.31 -20.05
C ARG A 421 22.86 -16.17 -19.12
N ALA A 422 21.58 -15.76 -19.13
CA ALA A 422 21.07 -14.71 -18.25
C ALA A 422 21.20 -15.09 -16.76
N SER A 423 20.94 -16.35 -16.43
CA SER A 423 21.06 -16.87 -15.06
C SER A 423 22.52 -16.96 -14.63
N GLU A 424 23.42 -17.42 -15.50
CA GLU A 424 24.85 -17.48 -15.21
C GLU A 424 25.44 -16.11 -14.89
N ILE A 425 25.15 -15.10 -15.73
CA ILE A 425 25.68 -13.76 -15.51
C ILE A 425 25.02 -13.11 -14.29
N GLY A 426 23.70 -13.17 -14.18
CA GLY A 426 23.00 -12.52 -13.07
C GLY A 426 23.37 -13.09 -11.70
N MET A 427 23.49 -14.41 -11.58
CA MET A 427 23.92 -15.06 -10.33
C MET A 427 25.38 -14.72 -10.00
N LYS A 428 26.24 -14.61 -11.02
CA LYS A 428 27.62 -14.15 -10.84
C LYS A 428 27.68 -12.69 -10.36
N ASP A 429 26.84 -11.80 -10.91
CA ASP A 429 26.80 -10.38 -10.54
C ASP A 429 26.44 -10.18 -9.05
N VAL A 430 25.63 -11.08 -8.49
CA VAL A 430 25.26 -11.11 -7.05
C VAL A 430 26.11 -12.05 -6.20
N ASN A 431 27.20 -12.60 -6.75
CA ASN A 431 28.13 -13.50 -6.07
C ASN A 431 27.48 -14.78 -5.50
N LEU A 432 26.51 -15.34 -6.20
CA LEU A 432 25.86 -16.60 -5.83
C LEU A 432 26.17 -17.73 -6.82
N PRO A 433 26.20 -19.00 -6.36
CA PRO A 433 26.44 -20.13 -7.23
C PRO A 433 25.26 -20.34 -8.20
N PHE A 434 25.57 -20.79 -9.40
CA PHE A 434 24.59 -21.30 -10.36
C PHE A 434 25.04 -22.67 -10.83
N SER A 435 24.16 -23.66 -10.72
CA SER A 435 24.45 -25.06 -11.05
C SER A 435 24.49 -25.32 -12.56
N GLY A 436 23.94 -24.40 -13.35
CA GLY A 436 23.70 -24.60 -14.78
C GLY A 436 22.32 -25.16 -15.11
N GLU A 437 21.51 -25.48 -14.10
CA GLU A 437 20.16 -26.02 -14.20
C GLU A 437 19.10 -24.98 -13.83
N ILE A 438 18.00 -24.93 -14.59
CA ILE A 438 16.90 -23.99 -14.37
C ILE A 438 15.60 -24.76 -14.29
N SER A 439 14.84 -24.49 -13.24
CA SER A 439 13.45 -24.88 -13.09
C SER A 439 12.61 -23.67 -12.72
N PHE A 440 11.29 -23.83 -12.56
CA PHE A 440 10.39 -22.74 -12.18
C PHE A 440 9.45 -23.16 -11.07
N ILE A 441 9.48 -22.42 -9.96
CA ILE A 441 8.63 -22.67 -8.78
C ILE A 441 7.57 -21.60 -8.62
N ASN A 442 6.47 -21.95 -7.94
CA ASN A 442 5.42 -21.00 -7.59
C ASN A 442 5.87 -20.09 -6.45
N THR A 443 5.51 -18.81 -6.53
CA THR A 443 5.82 -17.79 -5.53
C THR A 443 4.62 -16.89 -5.30
N GLU A 444 4.50 -16.35 -4.10
CA GLU A 444 3.48 -15.37 -3.73
C GLU A 444 4.14 -14.15 -3.07
N MET A 445 3.63 -12.97 -3.40
CA MET A 445 4.08 -11.72 -2.81
C MET A 445 2.87 -10.90 -2.38
N THR A 446 2.85 -10.52 -1.11
CA THR A 446 1.73 -9.86 -0.45
C THR A 446 1.93 -8.36 -0.38
N TRP A 447 0.96 -7.58 -0.86
CA TRP A 447 0.99 -6.13 -0.91
C TRP A 447 -0.21 -5.55 -0.15
N PRO A 448 -0.01 -4.89 1.00
CA PRO A 448 -1.10 -4.18 1.68
C PRO A 448 -1.70 -3.09 0.81
N ILE A 449 -3.03 -3.05 0.76
CA ILE A 449 -3.80 -2.05 0.03
C ILE A 449 -4.14 -0.88 0.97
N ASN A 450 -3.76 0.34 0.58
CA ASN A 450 -3.84 1.52 1.46
C ASN A 450 -4.48 2.75 0.80
N HIS A 451 -4.61 2.75 -0.53
CA HIS A 451 -5.24 3.83 -1.31
C HIS A 451 -6.52 3.32 -1.97
N MET A 452 -7.17 4.17 -2.76
CA MET A 452 -8.52 3.92 -3.30
C MET A 452 -9.60 3.85 -2.22
N VAL A 453 -9.43 4.61 -1.13
CA VAL A 453 -10.43 4.68 -0.06
C VAL A 453 -11.75 5.16 -0.65
N SER A 454 -12.80 4.35 -0.46
CA SER A 454 -14.13 4.60 -1.02
C SER A 454 -14.94 5.53 -0.13
N THR A 455 -16.02 6.07 -0.70
CA THR A 455 -16.99 6.84 0.07
C THR A 455 -17.65 5.98 1.14
N LYS A 456 -18.12 6.61 2.23
CA LYS A 456 -18.69 5.89 3.39
C LYS A 456 -19.90 5.01 3.05
N ASP A 457 -20.65 5.36 2.00
CA ASP A 457 -21.80 4.61 1.49
C ASP A 457 -21.41 3.37 0.70
N LYS A 458 -20.13 3.26 0.33
CA LYS A 458 -19.55 2.08 -0.35
C LYS A 458 -18.60 1.31 0.57
N SER A 459 -18.61 1.54 1.88
CA SER A 459 -17.85 0.69 2.81
C SER A 459 -18.46 -0.70 2.88
N VAL A 460 -17.64 -1.69 3.25
CA VAL A 460 -18.09 -3.07 3.44
C VAL A 460 -19.22 -3.16 4.48
N ASP A 461 -20.30 -3.84 4.13
CA ASP A 461 -21.44 -4.10 5.01
C ASP A 461 -21.18 -5.31 5.92
N CYS A 462 -21.87 -5.35 7.07
CA CYS A 462 -21.74 -6.43 8.06
C CYS A 462 -21.93 -7.83 7.43
N ILE A 463 -22.91 -7.96 6.53
CA ILE A 463 -23.29 -9.24 5.94
C ILE A 463 -22.23 -9.80 4.98
N GLU A 464 -21.36 -8.95 4.43
CA GLU A 464 -20.28 -9.39 3.54
C GLU A 464 -19.17 -10.13 4.31
N CYS A 465 -19.04 -9.88 5.62
CA CYS A 465 -18.12 -10.57 6.51
C CYS A 465 -18.83 -11.69 7.31
N HIS A 466 -20.00 -11.39 7.87
CA HIS A 466 -20.76 -12.27 8.78
C HIS A 466 -21.74 -13.20 8.05
N THR A 467 -21.31 -13.80 6.95
CA THR A 467 -22.10 -14.76 6.16
C THR A 467 -21.37 -16.10 6.05
N ARG A 468 -22.12 -17.20 5.97
CA ARG A 468 -21.53 -18.54 5.78
C ARG A 468 -21.02 -18.76 4.35
N LYS A 469 -21.65 -18.12 3.38
CA LYS A 469 -21.32 -18.26 1.96
C LYS A 469 -20.74 -16.97 1.46
N GLU A 470 -19.62 -17.08 0.74
CA GLU A 470 -18.96 -15.94 0.09
C GLU A 470 -18.54 -14.83 1.07
N SER A 471 -18.20 -15.20 2.31
CA SER A 471 -17.62 -14.24 3.27
C SER A 471 -16.30 -13.70 2.74
N ARG A 472 -16.14 -12.38 2.83
CA ARG A 472 -14.85 -11.70 2.62
C ARG A 472 -13.74 -12.30 3.48
N LEU A 473 -14.08 -12.77 4.69
CA LEU A 473 -13.12 -13.29 5.66
C LEU A 473 -13.05 -14.82 5.66
N ALA A 474 -13.52 -15.51 4.63
CA ALA A 474 -13.52 -16.98 4.56
C ALA A 474 -12.14 -17.63 4.67
N GLY A 475 -11.06 -16.89 4.35
CA GLY A 475 -9.68 -17.38 4.48
C GLY A 475 -9.12 -17.38 5.92
N LEU A 476 -9.79 -16.71 6.87
CA LEU A 476 -9.31 -16.55 8.24
C LEU A 476 -10.02 -17.51 9.21
N ASN A 477 -9.40 -18.64 9.50
CA ASN A 477 -10.02 -19.76 10.21
C ASN A 477 -9.50 -19.98 11.64
N ASP A 478 -8.70 -19.04 12.17
CA ASP A 478 -8.07 -19.11 13.49
C ASP A 478 -8.91 -18.49 14.62
N PHE A 479 -10.16 -18.12 14.35
CA PHE A 479 -11.10 -17.62 15.34
C PHE A 479 -12.55 -17.94 14.97
N TYR A 480 -13.42 -17.96 15.97
CA TYR A 480 -14.86 -18.14 15.78
C TYR A 480 -15.54 -16.81 15.51
N MET A 481 -16.25 -16.72 14.39
CA MET A 481 -17.02 -15.56 13.96
C MET A 481 -18.51 -15.90 13.89
N PRO A 482 -19.35 -15.26 14.72
CA PRO A 482 -20.80 -15.39 14.62
C PRO A 482 -21.31 -15.06 13.22
N GLY A 483 -22.25 -15.87 12.72
CA GLY A 483 -22.84 -15.74 11.38
C GLY A 483 -22.06 -16.44 10.27
N ARG A 484 -20.72 -16.39 10.30
CA ARG A 484 -19.85 -17.08 9.34
C ARG A 484 -19.60 -18.54 9.74
N ASP A 485 -19.22 -18.76 10.99
CA ASP A 485 -18.78 -20.07 11.47
C ASP A 485 -19.91 -20.86 12.11
N TYR A 486 -19.77 -22.18 12.10
CA TYR A 486 -20.69 -23.11 12.74
C TYR A 486 -19.96 -23.92 13.80
N SER A 487 -20.54 -23.98 15.00
CA SER A 487 -20.10 -24.86 16.08
C SER A 487 -21.30 -25.61 16.61
N GLU A 488 -21.35 -26.93 16.38
CA GLU A 488 -22.45 -27.78 16.84
C GLU A 488 -22.62 -27.70 18.36
N PHE A 489 -21.52 -27.60 19.10
CA PHE A 489 -21.54 -27.45 20.55
C PHE A 489 -22.23 -26.15 20.98
N ILE A 490 -21.82 -25.00 20.40
CA ILE A 490 -22.41 -23.69 20.72
C ILE A 490 -23.90 -23.67 20.35
N GLU A 491 -24.24 -24.23 19.19
CA GLU A 491 -25.62 -24.29 18.69
C GLU A 491 -26.51 -25.18 19.56
N THR A 492 -25.99 -26.34 19.98
CA THR A 492 -26.70 -27.26 20.88
C THR A 492 -26.88 -26.63 22.26
N PHE A 493 -25.85 -25.98 22.77
CA PHE A 493 -25.91 -25.26 24.05
C PHE A 493 -26.91 -24.09 23.99
N GLY A 494 -26.91 -23.31 22.91
CA GLY A 494 -27.88 -22.24 22.67
C GLY A 494 -29.32 -22.76 22.62
N LYS A 495 -29.57 -23.85 21.90
CA LYS A 495 -30.88 -24.54 21.89
C LYS A 495 -31.28 -25.02 23.29
N ALA A 496 -30.35 -25.58 24.06
CA ALA A 496 -30.61 -26.02 25.42
C ALA A 496 -30.99 -24.86 26.35
N ILE A 497 -30.32 -23.70 26.25
CA ILE A 497 -30.68 -22.49 27.02
C ILE A 497 -32.09 -22.01 26.67
N ILE A 498 -32.44 -21.96 25.38
CA ILE A 498 -33.78 -21.56 24.94
C ILE A 498 -34.83 -22.52 25.53
N PHE A 499 -34.56 -23.83 25.47
CA PHE A 499 -35.44 -24.85 26.03
C PHE A 499 -35.59 -24.73 27.55
N LEU A 500 -34.49 -24.55 28.28
CA LEU A 500 -34.50 -24.36 29.73
C LEU A 500 -35.22 -23.06 30.13
N THR A 501 -35.06 -21.98 29.36
CA THR A 501 -35.77 -20.72 29.57
C THR A 501 -37.28 -20.91 29.39
N LEU A 502 -37.69 -21.64 28.36
CA LEU A 502 -39.10 -21.98 28.14
C LEU A 502 -39.67 -22.80 29.32
N ILE A 503 -38.92 -23.78 29.81
CA ILE A 503 -39.30 -24.55 31.02
C ILE A 503 -39.47 -23.61 32.22
N GLY A 504 -38.53 -22.69 32.43
CA GLY A 504 -38.60 -21.71 33.52
C GLY A 504 -39.84 -20.82 33.45
N VAL A 505 -40.14 -20.28 32.27
CA VAL A 505 -41.34 -19.44 32.02
C VAL A 505 -42.63 -20.23 32.26
N LEU A 506 -42.73 -21.45 31.73
CA LEU A 506 -43.91 -22.31 31.92
C LEU A 506 -44.08 -22.72 33.39
N SER A 507 -42.99 -23.00 34.09
CA SER A 507 -43.02 -23.31 35.53
C SER A 507 -43.52 -22.12 36.34
N HIS A 508 -42.98 -20.92 36.06
CA HIS A 508 -43.41 -19.69 36.71
C HIS A 508 -44.90 -19.39 36.43
N LEU A 509 -45.36 -19.58 35.19
CA LEU A 509 -46.78 -19.44 34.82
C LEU A 509 -47.67 -20.42 35.60
N THR A 510 -47.24 -21.68 35.71
CA THR A 510 -47.99 -22.73 36.41
C THR A 510 -48.12 -22.40 37.90
N VAL A 511 -47.02 -21.97 38.55
CA VAL A 511 -47.02 -21.51 39.94
C VAL A 511 -47.95 -20.32 40.13
N ARG A 512 -47.96 -19.36 39.20
CA ARG A 512 -48.84 -18.18 39.24
C ARG A 512 -50.31 -18.56 39.14
N ILE A 513 -50.67 -19.46 38.21
CA ILE A 513 -52.04 -19.98 38.06
C ILE A 513 -52.47 -20.71 39.33
N TYR A 514 -51.64 -21.61 39.86
CA TYR A 514 -51.95 -22.37 41.08
C TYR A 514 -52.15 -21.46 42.30
N SER A 515 -51.26 -20.48 42.50
CA SER A 515 -51.34 -19.51 43.58
C SER A 515 -52.59 -18.63 43.48
N SER A 516 -52.98 -18.21 42.26
CA SER A 516 -54.21 -17.44 42.04
C SER A 516 -55.48 -18.24 42.37
N LYS A 517 -55.49 -19.54 42.05
CA LYS A 517 -56.61 -20.44 42.40
C LYS A 517 -56.69 -20.66 43.91
N LYS A 518 -55.56 -20.74 44.61
CA LYS A 518 -55.51 -20.88 46.07
C LYS A 518 -56.01 -19.61 46.78
N LEU A 519 -55.62 -18.43 46.29
CA LEU A 519 -56.14 -17.14 46.80
C LEU A 519 -57.65 -16.97 46.56
N LYS A 520 -58.18 -17.41 45.41
CA LYS A 520 -59.63 -17.43 45.15
C LYS A 520 -60.41 -18.42 46.02
N LYS A 521 -59.78 -19.51 46.49
CA LYS A 521 -60.39 -20.48 47.40
C LYS A 521 -60.38 -20.06 48.87
N GLY A 522 -59.48 -19.14 49.27
CA GLY A 522 -59.44 -18.60 50.63
C GLY A 522 -60.25 -17.30 50.84
N ALA A 523 -60.83 -16.76 49.76
CA ALA A 523 -61.69 -15.56 49.78
C ALA A 523 -63.20 -15.89 49.65
N LYS A 524 -63.55 -17.18 49.70
CA LYS A 524 -64.89 -17.70 50.00
C LYS A 524 -64.82 -18.33 51.38
#